data_AF-A0A955X6X3-F1
#
_entry.id   AF-A0A955X6X3-F1
#
_cell.length_a   1.000
_cell.length_b   1.000
_cell.length_c   1.000
_cell.angle_alpha   90.00
_cell.angle_beta   90.00
_cell.angle_gamma   90.00
#
_symmetry.space_group_name_H-M   'P 1'
#
loop_
_entity.id
_entity.type
_entity.pdbx_description
1 polymer ?
#
loop_
_entity_poly.entity_id
_entity_poly.type
_entity_poly.pdbx_seq_one_letter_code
_entity_poly.pdbx_strand_id
1 'polypeptide(L)'
;MRQLVVAMVWVVLAGCATPTAPAAPHRFDPGALKGPKVGTPNEVLVLGTPHLSGLPPAFEAAQLAPLISRLAGWRPQAIAIESLAGPQCAFMRRFPERYAESVEVYCYDPAEAQAATGLDVPAATAEARRLLAGWPEAPSAADRRRLAAVFLAAGEPASALVQWLRLPEAERHEDEVLDAPLVERLKKLEVRRNENSLLAAPLAAALGLERVHAMDDHTTDDVVPDEEAFGKAVMAAWKNPAGEARKAESQALEAQLGTPDGLMALYRAYNAPSMAQVVFESDFGAALEEPSPEGYGRQYVGQWEARNLRMAASIREMVGALPGVRALVIVGASHKGYLEAYLDLMHDVRVADTGPVLEDRGPRDPARAP
;
A
#
# COMPACT_ATOMS: atom_id res chain seq x y z
N MET A 1 -65.39 62.78 39.76
CA MET A 1 -64.46 63.34 38.76
C MET A 1 -63.13 62.60 38.89
N ARG A 2 -62.88 61.61 38.03
CA ARG A 2 -61.61 60.86 37.96
C ARG A 2 -60.92 61.27 36.67
N GLN A 3 -59.72 61.80 36.79
CA GLN A 3 -58.90 62.31 35.69
C GLN A 3 -58.36 61.14 34.85
N LEU A 4 -58.55 61.24 33.53
CA LEU A 4 -57.98 60.35 32.52
C LEU A 4 -56.55 60.79 32.22
N VAL A 5 -55.58 59.92 32.53
CA VAL A 5 -54.19 60.04 32.08
C VAL A 5 -54.04 59.21 30.82
N VAL A 6 -53.74 59.86 29.69
CA VAL A 6 -53.40 59.22 28.42
C VAL A 6 -51.91 58.90 28.43
N ALA A 7 -51.56 57.61 28.47
CA ALA A 7 -50.19 57.14 28.31
C ALA A 7 -49.96 56.75 26.85
N MET A 8 -49.03 57.44 26.20
CA MET A 8 -48.63 57.28 24.80
C MET A 8 -47.56 56.19 24.72
N VAL A 9 -47.88 55.05 24.13
CA VAL A 9 -46.95 53.91 23.94
C VAL A 9 -46.13 54.15 22.66
N TRP A 10 -44.81 54.31 22.82
CA TRP A 10 -43.85 54.29 21.72
C TRP A 10 -43.51 52.85 21.37
N VAL A 11 -43.90 52.39 20.18
CA VAL A 11 -43.47 51.10 19.63
C VAL A 11 -42.09 51.28 18.99
N VAL A 12 -41.06 50.74 19.65
CA VAL A 12 -39.73 50.59 19.06
C VAL A 12 -39.76 49.37 18.13
N LEU A 13 -39.77 49.61 16.82
CA LEU A 13 -39.55 48.58 15.80
C LEU A 13 -38.06 48.20 15.82
N ALA A 14 -37.71 47.19 16.62
CA ALA A 14 -36.43 46.53 16.54
C ALA A 14 -36.38 45.74 15.21
N GLY A 15 -35.65 46.27 14.23
CA GLY A 15 -35.37 45.56 12.99
C GLY A 15 -34.57 44.29 13.28
N CYS A 16 -35.21 43.13 13.14
CA CYS A 16 -34.53 41.84 13.13
C CYS A 16 -33.67 41.77 11.87
N ALA A 17 -32.41 42.20 11.95
CA ALA A 17 -31.40 41.81 10.99
C ALA A 17 -31.19 40.30 11.15
N THR A 18 -31.78 39.50 10.26
CA THR A 18 -31.46 38.08 10.15
C THR A 18 -29.98 37.97 9.79
N PRO A 19 -29.13 37.32 10.61
CA PRO A 19 -27.76 37.06 10.22
C PRO A 19 -27.80 36.17 8.97
N THR A 20 -27.41 36.72 7.83
CA THR A 20 -27.06 35.93 6.66
C THR A 20 -25.92 35.02 7.08
N ALA A 21 -26.19 33.71 7.17
CA ALA A 21 -25.13 32.72 7.32
C ALA A 21 -24.07 33.00 6.25
N PRO A 22 -22.76 33.04 6.59
CA PRO A 22 -21.74 33.17 5.57
C PRO A 22 -21.95 32.04 4.56
N ALA A 23 -22.05 32.40 3.27
CA ALA A 23 -22.06 31.42 2.20
C ALA A 23 -20.87 30.49 2.43
N ALA A 24 -21.12 29.18 2.51
CA ALA A 24 -20.06 28.20 2.69
C ALA A 24 -18.96 28.49 1.65
N PRO A 25 -17.69 28.64 2.06
CA PRO A 25 -16.63 28.89 1.11
C PRO A 25 -16.68 27.82 0.04
N HIS A 26 -16.57 28.21 -1.23
CA HIS A 26 -16.57 27.26 -2.34
C HIS A 26 -15.43 26.26 -2.09
N ARG A 27 -15.79 25.04 -1.68
CA ARG A 27 -14.80 24.01 -1.33
C ARG A 27 -14.19 23.52 -2.63
N PHE A 28 -12.88 23.72 -2.79
CA PHE A 28 -12.16 23.12 -3.91
C PHE A 28 -12.14 21.59 -3.72
N ASP A 29 -12.70 20.88 -4.69
CA ASP A 29 -12.75 19.41 -4.70
C ASP A 29 -11.95 18.92 -5.93
N PRO A 30 -10.69 18.49 -5.74
CA PRO A 30 -9.89 17.99 -6.85
C PRO A 30 -10.43 16.66 -7.41
N GLY A 31 -11.11 15.85 -6.58
CA GLY A 31 -11.70 14.57 -6.99
C GLY A 31 -12.90 14.74 -7.94
N ALA A 32 -13.60 15.88 -7.88
CA ALA A 32 -14.62 16.24 -8.86
C ALA A 32 -14.03 16.69 -10.22
N LEU A 33 -12.76 17.08 -10.25
CA LEU A 33 -12.08 17.62 -11.44
C LEU A 33 -11.24 16.54 -12.12
N LYS A 34 -11.93 15.52 -12.66
CA LYS A 34 -11.26 14.39 -13.29
C LYS A 34 -10.91 14.63 -14.77
N GLY A 35 -9.82 14.01 -15.19
CA GLY A 35 -9.34 13.98 -16.57
C GLY A 35 -8.55 12.70 -16.86
N PRO A 36 -7.83 12.66 -17.99
CA PRO A 36 -7.87 13.66 -19.06
C PRO A 36 -9.16 13.54 -19.90
N LYS A 37 -9.54 14.60 -20.63
CA LYS A 37 -10.61 14.54 -21.65
C LYS A 37 -10.16 13.82 -22.92
N VAL A 38 -8.84 13.73 -23.13
CA VAL A 38 -8.18 13.11 -24.28
C VAL A 38 -7.09 12.17 -23.76
N GLY A 39 -7.06 10.93 -24.24
CA GLY A 39 -6.18 9.88 -23.72
C GLY A 39 -6.85 9.05 -22.62
N THR A 40 -6.12 8.05 -22.11
CA THR A 40 -6.62 7.10 -21.11
C THR A 40 -6.20 7.57 -19.71
N PRO A 41 -7.11 7.65 -18.72
CA PRO A 41 -6.72 7.88 -17.34
C PRO A 41 -5.96 6.68 -16.78
N ASN A 42 -5.22 6.87 -15.69
CA ASN A 42 -4.67 5.75 -14.94
C ASN A 42 -5.80 5.02 -14.21
N GLU A 43 -5.77 3.69 -14.22
CA GLU A 43 -6.64 2.85 -13.41
C GLU A 43 -5.79 2.23 -12.29
N VAL A 44 -6.19 2.41 -11.04
CA VAL A 44 -5.45 1.88 -9.88
C VAL A 44 -6.34 0.89 -9.13
N LEU A 45 -5.91 -0.37 -9.09
CA LEU A 45 -6.54 -1.43 -8.29
C LEU A 45 -5.77 -1.57 -6.98
N VAL A 46 -6.43 -1.32 -5.84
CA VAL A 46 -5.81 -1.53 -4.52
C VAL A 46 -6.23 -2.88 -3.99
N LEU A 47 -5.28 -3.77 -3.73
CA LEU A 47 -5.49 -5.09 -3.13
C LEU A 47 -5.02 -5.06 -1.68
N GLY A 48 -5.97 -5.14 -0.76
CA GLY A 48 -5.73 -5.35 0.66
C GLY A 48 -5.34 -6.80 0.93
N THR A 49 -4.30 -7.01 1.74
CA THR A 49 -3.80 -8.33 2.10
C THR A 49 -3.94 -8.59 3.62
N PRO A 50 -3.99 -9.85 4.04
CA PRO A 50 -4.02 -10.22 5.46
C PRO A 50 -2.62 -10.24 6.12
N HIS A 51 -1.56 -9.80 5.43
CA HIS A 51 -0.16 -10.07 5.77
C HIS A 51 0.15 -11.57 5.78
N LEU A 52 0.65 -12.11 4.66
CA LEU A 52 0.97 -13.55 4.51
C LEU A 52 1.87 -14.05 5.63
N SER A 53 2.79 -13.21 6.12
CA SER A 53 3.69 -13.51 7.24
C SER A 53 2.96 -13.82 8.55
N GLY A 54 1.71 -13.38 8.72
CA GLY A 54 0.88 -13.61 9.90
C GLY A 54 -0.07 -14.82 9.78
N LEU A 55 -0.22 -15.41 8.59
CA LEU A 55 -1.17 -16.51 8.38
C LEU A 55 -0.78 -17.78 9.16
N PRO A 56 -1.75 -18.66 9.48
CA PRO A 56 -1.47 -19.92 10.17
C PRO A 56 -0.62 -20.88 9.32
N PRO A 57 0.00 -21.91 9.93
CA PRO A 57 0.81 -22.90 9.21
C PRO A 57 0.08 -23.67 8.11
N ALA A 58 -1.26 -23.69 8.13
CA ALA A 58 -2.08 -24.32 7.10
C ALA A 58 -2.07 -23.57 5.75
N PHE A 59 -1.55 -22.34 5.71
CA PHE A 59 -1.37 -21.59 4.47
C PHE A 59 -0.23 -22.21 3.64
N GLU A 60 -0.52 -22.50 2.38
CA GLU A 60 0.45 -23.02 1.41
C GLU A 60 0.60 -22.04 0.24
N ALA A 61 1.82 -21.78 -0.21
CA ALA A 61 2.08 -20.80 -1.28
C ALA A 61 1.31 -21.10 -2.58
N ALA A 62 1.09 -22.39 -2.89
CA ALA A 62 0.32 -22.83 -4.06
C ALA A 62 -1.13 -22.31 -4.07
N GLN A 63 -1.69 -21.98 -2.90
CA GLN A 63 -3.05 -21.44 -2.78
C GLN A 63 -3.17 -20.03 -3.37
N LEU A 64 -2.06 -19.32 -3.60
CA LEU A 64 -2.05 -18.01 -4.27
C LEU A 64 -2.29 -18.11 -5.78
N ALA A 65 -2.19 -19.30 -6.39
CA ALA A 65 -2.29 -19.45 -7.85
C ALA A 65 -3.59 -18.89 -8.45
N PRO A 66 -4.79 -19.10 -7.86
CA PRO A 66 -6.02 -18.46 -8.33
C PRO A 66 -5.95 -16.94 -8.24
N LEU A 67 -5.46 -16.38 -7.13
CA LEU A 67 -5.32 -14.93 -6.96
C LEU A 67 -4.37 -14.32 -8.01
N ILE A 68 -3.19 -14.92 -8.19
CA ILE A 68 -2.21 -14.49 -9.20
C ILE A 68 -2.84 -14.54 -10.60
N SER A 69 -3.56 -15.61 -10.93
CA SER A 69 -4.24 -15.74 -12.23
C SER A 69 -5.29 -14.65 -12.44
N ARG A 70 -6.10 -14.33 -11.43
CA ARG A 70 -7.12 -13.28 -11.49
C ARG A 70 -6.51 -11.89 -11.69
N LEU A 71 -5.46 -11.58 -10.92
CA LEU A 71 -4.73 -10.32 -11.04
C LEU A 71 -4.03 -10.22 -12.39
N ALA A 72 -3.43 -11.31 -12.90
CA ALA A 72 -2.85 -11.35 -14.23
C ALA A 72 -3.91 -11.11 -15.32
N GLY A 73 -5.12 -11.65 -15.15
CA GLY A 73 -6.27 -11.39 -16.03
C GLY A 73 -6.72 -9.92 -16.06
N TRP A 74 -6.50 -9.17 -14.97
CA TRP A 74 -6.69 -7.71 -14.95
C TRP A 74 -5.58 -6.96 -15.71
N ARG A 75 -4.45 -7.63 -16.01
CA ARG A 75 -3.32 -7.13 -16.79
C ARG A 75 -2.74 -5.81 -16.25
N PRO A 76 -2.26 -5.76 -15.00
CA PRO A 76 -1.53 -4.60 -14.51
C PRO A 76 -0.25 -4.40 -15.32
N GLN A 77 0.11 -3.14 -15.52
CA GLN A 77 1.31 -2.70 -16.23
C GLN A 77 2.36 -2.12 -15.26
N ALA A 78 1.98 -1.89 -14.01
CA ALA A 78 2.85 -1.54 -12.89
C ALA A 78 2.30 -2.17 -11.60
N ILE A 79 3.18 -2.54 -10.68
CA ILE A 79 2.82 -3.11 -9.38
C ILE A 79 3.56 -2.34 -8.30
N ALA A 80 2.81 -1.70 -7.39
CA ALA A 80 3.32 -1.07 -6.18
C ALA A 80 3.13 -1.99 -4.97
N ILE A 81 4.12 -2.01 -4.08
CA ILE A 81 4.15 -2.88 -2.90
C ILE A 81 4.42 -2.08 -1.62
N GLU A 82 3.83 -2.53 -0.51
CA GLU A 82 4.13 -2.05 0.83
C GLU A 82 5.55 -2.50 1.25
N SER A 83 6.55 -1.76 0.78
CA SER A 83 7.95 -1.92 1.12
C SER A 83 8.64 -0.57 1.01
N LEU A 84 9.65 -0.34 1.84
CA LEU A 84 10.48 0.87 1.80
C LEU A 84 11.45 0.82 0.63
N ALA A 85 11.53 1.93 -0.10
CA ALA A 85 12.49 2.07 -1.19
C ALA A 85 13.92 2.15 -0.63
N GLY A 86 14.89 1.60 -1.35
CA GLY A 86 16.29 1.65 -0.91
C GLY A 86 16.82 3.06 -0.65
N PRO A 87 16.56 4.06 -1.53
CA PRO A 87 16.93 5.46 -1.26
C PRO A 87 16.34 6.02 0.03
N GLN A 88 15.12 5.62 0.40
CA GLN A 88 14.52 6.01 1.66
C GLN A 88 15.24 5.38 2.84
N CYS A 89 15.53 4.08 2.79
CA CYS A 89 16.33 3.42 3.82
C CYS A 89 17.74 4.01 3.96
N ALA A 90 18.37 4.39 2.84
CA ALA A 90 19.66 5.09 2.85
C ALA A 90 19.57 6.48 3.49
N PHE A 91 18.45 7.20 3.29
CA PHE A 91 18.17 8.45 4.00
C PHE A 91 17.97 8.21 5.49
N MET A 92 17.10 7.27 5.89
CA MET A 92 16.76 7.00 7.29
C MET A 92 17.99 6.58 8.11
N ARG A 93 18.90 5.78 7.55
CA ARG A 93 20.18 5.41 8.18
C ARG A 93 21.07 6.60 8.56
N ARG A 94 20.87 7.78 7.97
CA ARG A 94 21.62 9.01 8.30
C ARG A 94 21.06 9.74 9.52
N PHE A 95 19.88 9.34 10.02
CA PHE A 95 19.23 9.94 11.19
C PHE A 95 18.87 8.84 12.20
N PRO A 96 19.87 8.13 12.77
CA PRO A 96 19.64 6.99 13.66
C PRO A 96 18.91 7.38 14.94
N GLU A 97 19.07 8.61 15.42
CA GLU A 97 18.34 9.13 16.59
C GLU A 97 16.82 9.09 16.40
N ARG A 98 16.33 9.06 15.15
CA ARG A 98 14.91 9.01 14.82
C ARG A 98 14.47 7.67 14.27
N TYR A 99 15.30 7.02 13.43
CA TYR A 99 14.86 5.90 12.61
C TYR A 99 15.60 4.57 12.88
N ALA A 100 16.41 4.46 13.93
CA ALA A 100 17.17 3.22 14.18
C ALA A 100 16.28 1.97 14.23
N GLU A 101 15.17 2.03 14.97
CA GLU A 101 14.19 0.94 15.06
C GLU A 101 13.52 0.66 13.71
N SER A 102 12.99 1.69 13.04
CA SER A 102 12.36 1.53 11.72
C SER A 102 13.33 0.95 10.68
N VAL A 103 14.61 1.34 10.72
CA VAL A 103 15.64 0.78 9.85
C VAL A 103 15.89 -0.70 10.17
N GLU A 104 15.97 -1.08 11.45
CA GLU A 104 16.17 -2.47 11.85
C GLU A 104 15.01 -3.36 11.39
N VAL A 105 13.78 -2.88 11.54
CA VAL A 105 12.57 -3.68 11.27
C VAL A 105 12.22 -3.74 9.78
N TYR A 106 12.28 -2.60 9.07
CA TYR A 106 11.66 -2.46 7.76
C TYR A 106 12.66 -2.37 6.60
N CYS A 107 13.91 -1.97 6.85
CA CYS A 107 14.88 -1.73 5.79
C CYS A 107 15.71 -2.96 5.43
N TYR A 108 15.74 -3.29 4.14
CA TYR A 108 16.70 -4.25 3.61
C TYR A 108 18.15 -3.74 3.75
N ASP A 109 19.08 -4.63 4.12
CA ASP A 109 20.51 -4.33 4.17
C ASP A 109 21.19 -4.68 2.82
N PRO A 110 21.67 -3.68 2.06
CA PRO A 110 22.30 -3.89 0.77
C PRO A 110 23.80 -4.22 0.85
N ALA A 111 24.40 -4.35 2.05
CA ALA A 111 25.86 -4.45 2.22
C ALA A 111 26.50 -5.59 1.38
N GLU A 112 25.91 -6.78 1.37
CA GLU A 112 26.40 -7.92 0.57
C GLU A 112 26.40 -7.58 -0.93
N ALA A 113 25.32 -6.95 -1.42
CA ALA A 113 25.19 -6.60 -2.83
C ALA A 113 26.07 -5.41 -3.24
N GLN A 114 26.28 -4.46 -2.33
CA GLN A 114 27.25 -3.39 -2.52
C GLN A 114 28.68 -3.95 -2.63
N ALA A 115 29.03 -4.95 -1.82
CA ALA A 115 30.33 -5.60 -1.90
C ALA A 115 30.54 -6.34 -3.24
N ALA A 116 29.50 -7.04 -3.73
CA ALA A 116 29.56 -7.76 -5.00
C ALA A 116 29.59 -6.83 -6.23
N THR A 117 28.79 -5.76 -6.22
CA THR A 117 28.62 -4.88 -7.40
C THR A 117 29.54 -3.66 -7.39
N GLY A 118 30.09 -3.29 -6.24
CA GLY A 118 30.78 -2.02 -6.04
C GLY A 118 29.86 -0.79 -6.03
N LEU A 119 28.54 -0.97 -6.03
CA LEU A 119 27.56 0.10 -6.10
C LEU A 119 26.91 0.33 -4.73
N ASP A 120 26.99 1.55 -4.21
CA ASP A 120 26.16 1.97 -3.08
C ASP A 120 24.70 2.20 -3.54
N VAL A 121 23.78 2.41 -2.59
CA VAL A 121 22.35 2.55 -2.91
C VAL A 121 22.05 3.64 -3.95
N PRO A 122 22.59 4.88 -3.83
CA PRO A 122 22.39 5.90 -4.86
C PRO A 122 22.92 5.48 -6.24
N ALA A 123 24.14 4.94 -6.32
CA ALA A 123 24.74 4.51 -7.58
C ALA A 123 23.97 3.33 -8.21
N ALA A 124 23.57 2.35 -7.40
CA ALA A 124 22.78 1.21 -7.84
C ALA A 124 21.38 1.62 -8.32
N THR A 125 20.73 2.59 -7.66
CA THR A 125 19.45 3.15 -8.11
C THR A 125 19.57 3.86 -9.45
N ALA A 126 20.64 4.63 -9.65
CA ALA A 126 20.92 5.29 -10.93
C ALA A 126 21.23 4.25 -12.02
N GLU A 127 22.00 3.22 -11.70
CA GLU A 127 22.35 2.15 -12.63
C GLU A 127 21.14 1.31 -13.04
N ALA A 128 20.24 0.97 -12.10
CA ALA A 128 18.99 0.30 -12.40
C ALA A 128 18.14 1.11 -13.39
N ARG A 129 18.01 2.42 -13.18
CA ARG A 129 17.31 3.32 -14.11
C ARG A 129 17.98 3.36 -15.48
N ARG A 130 19.31 3.45 -15.53
CA ARG A 130 20.07 3.45 -16.80
C ARG A 130 19.88 2.14 -17.57
N LEU A 131 19.95 1.00 -16.89
CA LEU A 131 19.73 -0.31 -17.48
C LEU A 131 18.33 -0.46 -18.04
N LEU A 132 17.31 -0.09 -17.26
CA LEU A 132 15.91 -0.19 -17.68
C LEU A 132 15.58 0.76 -18.85
N ALA A 133 16.17 1.94 -18.90
CA ALA A 133 15.98 2.88 -20.01
C ALA A 133 16.53 2.35 -21.35
N GLY A 134 17.58 1.52 -21.29
CA GLY A 134 18.19 0.86 -22.45
C GLY A 134 17.90 -0.64 -22.51
N TRP A 135 16.82 -1.11 -21.87
CA TRP A 135 16.58 -2.53 -21.72
C TRP A 135 16.31 -3.19 -23.08
N PRO A 136 17.03 -4.26 -23.44
CA PRO A 136 16.84 -4.92 -24.73
C PRO A 136 15.48 -5.62 -24.80
N GLU A 137 14.93 -5.76 -26.01
CA GLU A 137 13.69 -6.50 -26.25
C GLU A 137 13.82 -7.98 -25.84
N ALA A 138 15.01 -8.56 -26.04
CA ALA A 138 15.38 -9.92 -25.64
C ALA A 138 16.63 -9.89 -24.74
N PRO A 139 16.51 -9.59 -23.44
CA PRO A 139 17.65 -9.58 -22.52
C PRO A 139 18.25 -10.98 -22.37
N SER A 140 19.58 -11.04 -22.32
CA SER A 140 20.29 -12.28 -22.02
C SER A 140 20.12 -12.67 -20.55
N ALA A 141 20.46 -13.91 -20.20
CA ALA A 141 20.48 -14.35 -18.81
C ALA A 141 21.49 -13.54 -17.96
N ALA A 142 22.62 -13.15 -18.55
CA ALA A 142 23.60 -12.28 -17.91
C ALA A 142 23.03 -10.88 -17.63
N ASP A 143 22.24 -10.31 -18.54
CA ASP A 143 21.59 -9.01 -18.31
C ASP A 143 20.65 -9.07 -17.11
N ARG A 144 19.86 -10.15 -16.99
CA ARG A 144 18.93 -10.35 -15.86
C ARG A 144 19.66 -10.57 -14.54
N ARG A 145 20.72 -11.39 -14.50
CA ARG A 145 21.54 -11.58 -13.30
C ARG A 145 22.19 -10.27 -12.86
N ARG A 146 22.73 -9.49 -13.81
CA ARG A 146 23.26 -8.15 -13.55
C ARG A 146 22.20 -7.21 -12.97
N LEU A 147 21.01 -7.15 -13.57
CA LEU A 147 19.94 -6.30 -13.06
C LEU A 147 19.44 -6.76 -11.68
N ALA A 148 19.39 -8.07 -11.42
CA ALA A 148 19.05 -8.62 -10.10
C ALA A 148 20.05 -8.16 -9.02
N ALA A 149 21.36 -8.28 -9.29
CA ALA A 149 22.40 -7.83 -8.37
C ALA A 149 22.34 -6.31 -8.14
N VAL A 150 22.12 -5.52 -9.20
CA VAL A 150 21.94 -4.06 -9.09
C VAL A 150 20.70 -3.71 -8.26
N PHE A 151 19.58 -4.43 -8.39
CA PHE A 151 18.41 -4.19 -7.53
C PHE A 151 18.67 -4.53 -6.07
N LEU A 152 19.40 -5.62 -5.76
CA LEU A 152 19.79 -5.92 -4.38
C LEU A 152 20.68 -4.80 -3.81
N ALA A 153 21.64 -4.28 -4.58
CA ALA A 153 22.48 -3.15 -4.18
C ALA A 153 21.68 -1.85 -4.03
N ALA A 154 20.64 -1.66 -4.85
CA ALA A 154 19.73 -0.53 -4.76
C ALA A 154 18.76 -0.63 -3.58
N GLY A 155 18.77 -1.71 -2.81
CA GLY A 155 17.83 -1.93 -1.70
C GLY A 155 16.42 -2.36 -2.14
N GLU A 156 16.29 -2.98 -3.30
CA GLU A 156 15.02 -3.33 -3.95
C GLU A 156 14.88 -4.87 -4.13
N PRO A 157 14.85 -5.67 -3.05
CA PRO A 157 14.93 -7.13 -3.13
C PRO A 157 13.77 -7.79 -3.89
N ALA A 158 12.57 -7.23 -3.84
CA ALA A 158 11.43 -7.74 -4.58
C ALA A 158 11.62 -7.59 -6.11
N SER A 159 12.18 -6.46 -6.56
CA SER A 159 12.53 -6.24 -7.97
C SER A 159 13.68 -7.15 -8.42
N ALA A 160 14.65 -7.43 -7.54
CA ALA A 160 15.66 -8.44 -7.81
C ALA A 160 15.07 -9.84 -7.98
N LEU A 161 14.10 -10.20 -7.13
CA LEU A 161 13.36 -11.47 -7.25
C LEU A 161 12.59 -11.56 -8.57
N VAL A 162 12.02 -10.46 -9.09
CA VAL A 162 11.39 -10.45 -10.43
C VAL A 162 12.40 -10.91 -11.49
N GLN A 163 13.61 -10.36 -11.49
CA GLN A 163 14.64 -10.74 -12.45
C GLN A 163 15.08 -12.20 -12.31
N TRP A 164 15.21 -12.68 -11.08
CA TRP A 164 15.50 -14.08 -10.78
C TRP A 164 14.42 -15.03 -11.31
N LEU A 165 13.15 -14.71 -11.08
CA LEU A 165 12.02 -15.55 -11.53
C LEU A 165 11.86 -15.57 -13.05
N ARG A 166 12.31 -14.51 -13.74
CA ARG A 166 12.32 -14.41 -15.21
C ARG A 166 13.51 -15.09 -15.89
N LEU A 167 14.48 -15.60 -15.13
CA LEU A 167 15.50 -16.50 -15.65
C LEU A 167 14.91 -17.91 -15.88
N PRO A 168 15.27 -18.59 -16.98
CA PRO A 168 15.11 -20.04 -17.07
C PRO A 168 15.74 -20.72 -15.86
N GLU A 169 15.15 -21.82 -15.38
CA GLU A 169 15.64 -22.51 -14.18
C GLU A 169 17.13 -22.91 -14.28
N ALA A 170 17.57 -23.34 -15.46
CA ALA A 170 18.97 -23.67 -15.72
C ALA A 170 19.93 -22.46 -15.64
N GLU A 171 19.43 -21.23 -15.73
CA GLU A 171 20.19 -19.97 -15.67
C GLU A 171 20.12 -19.31 -14.28
N ARG A 172 19.38 -19.91 -13.34
CA ARG A 172 19.26 -19.48 -11.94
C ARG A 172 20.45 -19.98 -11.12
N HIS A 173 21.62 -19.45 -11.43
CA HIS A 173 22.88 -19.76 -10.77
C HIS A 173 23.73 -18.50 -10.59
N GLU A 174 24.83 -18.65 -9.86
CA GLU A 174 25.78 -17.57 -9.61
C GLU A 174 26.63 -17.25 -10.84
N ASP A 175 27.10 -16.00 -10.91
CA ASP A 175 28.15 -15.56 -11.81
C ASP A 175 29.04 -14.51 -11.14
N GLU A 176 29.85 -13.78 -11.92
CA GLU A 176 30.76 -12.76 -11.39
C GLU A 176 30.03 -11.59 -10.69
N VAL A 177 28.80 -11.27 -11.08
CA VAL A 177 28.06 -10.11 -10.57
C VAL A 177 26.97 -10.51 -9.58
N LEU A 178 26.27 -11.61 -9.84
CA LEU A 178 25.32 -12.21 -8.92
C LEU A 178 25.98 -13.41 -8.23
N ASP A 179 26.76 -13.14 -7.20
CA ASP A 179 27.54 -14.14 -6.49
C ASP A 179 26.70 -15.11 -5.63
N ALA A 180 27.36 -16.11 -5.03
CA ALA A 180 26.71 -17.15 -4.24
C ALA A 180 25.84 -16.59 -3.08
N PRO A 181 26.32 -15.63 -2.25
CA PRO A 181 25.48 -14.95 -1.26
C PRO A 181 24.20 -14.32 -1.82
N LEU A 182 24.30 -13.60 -2.95
CA LEU A 182 23.14 -12.95 -3.56
C LEU A 182 22.15 -13.97 -4.16
N VAL A 183 22.65 -15.06 -4.75
CA VAL A 183 21.79 -16.17 -5.20
C VAL A 183 21.06 -16.82 -4.02
N GLU A 184 21.75 -17.08 -2.92
CA GLU A 184 21.13 -17.65 -1.72
C GLU A 184 20.08 -16.70 -1.13
N ARG A 185 20.32 -15.39 -1.18
CA ARG A 185 19.32 -14.38 -0.82
C ARG A 185 18.06 -14.50 -1.69
N LEU A 186 18.20 -14.61 -3.00
CA LEU A 186 17.08 -14.72 -3.93
C LEU A 186 16.29 -16.02 -3.72
N LYS A 187 16.97 -17.14 -3.48
CA LYS A 187 16.32 -18.42 -3.13
C LYS A 187 15.51 -18.32 -1.84
N LYS A 188 16.03 -17.64 -0.81
CA LYS A 188 15.26 -17.35 0.42
C LYS A 188 14.05 -16.48 0.14
N LEU A 189 14.19 -15.46 -0.71
CA LEU A 189 13.07 -14.59 -1.09
C LEU A 189 12.00 -15.34 -1.87
N GLU A 190 12.36 -16.29 -2.74
CA GLU A 190 11.43 -17.08 -3.55
C GLU A 190 10.42 -17.89 -2.72
N VAL A 191 10.80 -18.30 -1.51
CA VAL A 191 9.94 -19.06 -0.58
C VAL A 191 9.51 -18.26 0.65
N ARG A 192 9.95 -17.01 0.78
CA ARG A 192 9.65 -16.19 1.97
C ARG A 192 8.16 -15.89 2.02
N ARG A 193 7.52 -16.27 3.13
CA ARG A 193 6.10 -15.98 3.39
C ARG A 193 5.84 -14.48 3.57
N ASN A 194 5.65 -13.79 2.46
CA ASN A 194 5.41 -12.35 2.35
C ASN A 194 4.81 -12.05 0.97
N GLU A 195 3.94 -11.05 0.87
CA GLU A 195 3.27 -10.63 -0.36
C GLU A 195 4.25 -10.24 -1.46
N ASN A 196 5.33 -9.54 -1.10
CA ASN A 196 6.30 -9.06 -2.08
C ASN A 196 6.99 -10.25 -2.78
N SER A 197 7.20 -11.32 -2.01
CA SER A 197 7.88 -12.55 -2.41
C SER A 197 6.97 -13.56 -3.13
N LEU A 198 5.79 -13.85 -2.58
CA LEU A 198 4.92 -14.93 -3.08
C LEU A 198 3.80 -14.45 -3.99
N LEU A 199 3.51 -13.15 -4.01
CA LEU A 199 2.42 -12.58 -4.81
C LEU A 199 2.96 -11.58 -5.85
N ALA A 200 3.58 -10.47 -5.39
CA ALA A 200 3.93 -9.35 -6.25
C ALA A 200 5.02 -9.71 -7.27
N ALA A 201 6.15 -10.27 -6.83
CA ALA A 201 7.26 -10.61 -7.73
C ALA A 201 6.89 -11.74 -8.72
N PRO A 202 6.23 -12.84 -8.31
CA PRO A 202 5.75 -13.85 -9.25
C PRO A 202 4.75 -13.30 -10.28
N LEU A 203 3.81 -12.45 -9.85
CA LEU A 203 2.87 -11.80 -10.75
C LEU A 203 3.58 -10.87 -11.74
N ALA A 204 4.51 -10.03 -11.27
CA ALA A 204 5.31 -9.15 -12.12
C ALA A 204 6.10 -9.96 -13.16
N ALA A 205 6.74 -11.05 -12.74
CA ALA A 205 7.49 -11.95 -13.62
C ALA A 205 6.60 -12.59 -14.69
N ALA A 206 5.41 -13.10 -14.29
CA ALA A 206 4.44 -13.70 -15.20
C ALA A 206 3.88 -12.71 -16.24
N LEU A 207 3.78 -11.43 -15.86
CA LEU A 207 3.34 -10.34 -16.74
C LEU A 207 4.46 -9.75 -17.60
N GLY A 208 5.70 -10.21 -17.42
CA GLY A 208 6.85 -9.67 -18.15
C GLY A 208 7.27 -8.27 -17.69
N LEU A 209 6.87 -7.84 -16.49
CA LEU A 209 7.36 -6.60 -15.88
C LEU A 209 8.81 -6.80 -15.41
N GLU A 210 9.60 -5.73 -15.42
CA GLU A 210 11.01 -5.79 -15.01
C GLU A 210 11.24 -5.44 -13.54
N ARG A 211 10.21 -4.90 -12.86
CA ARG A 211 10.30 -4.52 -11.46
C ARG A 211 8.93 -4.40 -10.80
N VAL A 212 8.96 -4.34 -9.48
CA VAL A 212 7.88 -3.78 -8.66
C VAL A 212 8.33 -2.41 -8.12
N HIS A 213 7.41 -1.65 -7.55
CA HIS A 213 7.67 -0.31 -7.02
C HIS A 213 7.41 -0.28 -5.52
N ALA A 214 8.44 0.00 -4.72
CA ALA A 214 8.27 0.34 -3.32
C ALA A 214 7.43 1.62 -3.18
N MET A 215 6.40 1.59 -2.33
CA MET A 215 5.54 2.75 -2.06
C MET A 215 5.40 3.08 -0.58
N ASP A 216 5.87 2.22 0.32
CA ASP A 216 5.75 2.49 1.75
C ASP A 216 6.63 3.66 2.17
N ASP A 217 6.28 4.34 3.27
CA ASP A 217 7.05 5.46 3.78
C ASP A 217 7.05 5.57 5.31
N HIS A 218 8.13 5.09 5.93
CA HIS A 218 8.37 5.17 7.37
C HIS A 218 9.19 6.39 7.79
N THR A 219 9.38 7.40 6.92
CA THR A 219 9.95 8.69 7.38
C THR A 219 8.96 9.51 8.22
N THR A 220 7.75 8.99 8.44
CA THR A 220 6.77 9.55 9.37
C THR A 220 7.00 9.10 10.81
N ASP A 221 7.68 7.97 10.98
CA ASP A 221 7.99 7.43 12.29
C ASP A 221 8.77 8.47 13.11
N ASP A 222 8.49 8.49 14.40
CA ASP A 222 9.10 9.42 15.35
C ASP A 222 9.33 8.73 16.68
N VAL A 223 10.27 9.26 17.46
CA VAL A 223 10.56 8.72 18.79
C VAL A 223 9.39 9.04 19.71
N VAL A 224 8.81 8.02 20.32
CA VAL A 224 7.80 8.17 21.36
C VAL A 224 8.50 8.20 22.71
N PRO A 225 8.42 9.28 23.51
CA PRO A 225 9.20 9.39 24.75
C PRO A 225 8.87 8.31 25.81
N ASP A 226 7.65 7.78 25.80
CA ASP A 226 7.20 6.68 26.67
C ASP A 226 6.51 5.60 25.81
N GLU A 227 7.32 4.76 25.17
CA GLU A 227 6.87 3.68 24.29
C GLU A 227 5.97 2.67 25.00
N GLU A 228 6.24 2.39 26.29
CA GLU A 228 5.45 1.43 27.07
C GLU A 228 4.04 1.97 27.33
N ALA A 229 3.94 3.22 27.81
CA ALA A 229 2.64 3.85 28.05
C ALA A 229 1.86 4.03 26.73
N PHE A 230 2.54 4.47 25.67
CA PHE A 230 1.96 4.60 24.33
C PHE A 230 1.41 3.26 23.83
N GLY A 231 2.23 2.22 23.83
CA GLY A 231 1.83 0.89 23.36
C GLY A 231 0.68 0.32 24.18
N LYS A 232 0.72 0.47 25.51
CA LYS A 232 -0.36 0.05 26.40
C LYS A 232 -1.66 0.79 26.13
N ALA A 233 -1.61 2.10 25.91
CA ALA A 233 -2.78 2.93 25.62
C ALA A 233 -3.44 2.52 24.30
N VAL A 234 -2.66 2.42 23.22
CA VAL A 234 -3.15 2.00 21.89
C VAL A 234 -3.69 0.57 21.92
N MET A 235 -2.97 -0.38 22.53
CA MET A 235 -3.46 -1.75 22.68
C MET A 235 -4.74 -1.85 23.53
N ALA A 236 -4.94 -0.95 24.49
CA ALA A 236 -6.18 -0.89 25.26
C ALA A 236 -7.34 -0.37 24.40
N ALA A 237 -7.11 0.64 23.56
CA ALA A 237 -8.12 1.16 22.63
C ALA A 237 -8.59 0.09 21.62
N TRP A 238 -7.67 -0.75 21.12
CA TRP A 238 -8.00 -1.86 20.22
C TRP A 238 -8.82 -2.99 20.85
N LYS A 239 -8.93 -3.03 22.18
CA LYS A 239 -9.83 -3.97 22.90
C LYS A 239 -11.25 -3.44 22.90
N ASN A 240 -11.87 -3.45 21.73
CA ASN A 240 -13.23 -2.96 21.52
C ASN A 240 -14.09 -3.99 20.76
N PRO A 241 -15.43 -3.86 20.76
CA PRO A 241 -16.34 -4.82 20.13
C PRO A 241 -16.08 -5.03 18.63
N ALA A 242 -15.72 -3.97 17.89
CA ALA A 242 -15.43 -4.05 16.46
C ALA A 242 -14.13 -4.82 16.20
N GLY A 243 -13.09 -4.58 17.01
CA GLY A 243 -11.83 -5.33 16.96
C GLY A 243 -12.00 -6.82 17.26
N GLU A 244 -12.77 -7.17 18.29
CA GLU A 244 -13.06 -8.57 18.61
C GLU A 244 -13.90 -9.25 17.51
N ALA A 245 -14.89 -8.55 16.94
CA ALA A 245 -15.68 -9.07 15.82
C ALA A 245 -14.82 -9.31 14.57
N ARG A 246 -13.99 -8.32 14.18
CA ARG A 246 -13.05 -8.42 13.06
C ARG A 246 -12.09 -9.58 13.26
N LYS A 247 -11.52 -9.73 14.46
CA LYS A 247 -10.62 -10.84 14.81
C LYS A 247 -11.32 -12.19 14.70
N ALA A 248 -12.55 -12.32 15.19
CA ALA A 248 -13.32 -13.56 15.09
C ALA A 248 -13.63 -13.92 13.63
N GLU A 249 -13.96 -12.93 12.79
CA GLU A 249 -14.16 -13.12 11.35
C GLU A 249 -12.87 -13.58 10.66
N SER A 250 -11.74 -12.90 10.92
CA SER A 250 -10.43 -13.30 10.41
C SER A 250 -10.09 -14.74 10.79
N GLN A 251 -10.29 -15.12 12.05
CA GLN A 251 -10.04 -16.50 12.52
C GLN A 251 -10.95 -17.52 11.82
N ALA A 252 -12.23 -17.19 11.60
CA ALA A 252 -13.17 -18.06 10.90
C ALA A 252 -12.81 -18.26 9.42
N LEU A 253 -12.26 -17.23 8.76
CA LEU A 253 -11.77 -17.29 7.39
C LEU A 253 -10.43 -18.05 7.30
N GLU A 254 -9.50 -17.78 8.22
CA GLU A 254 -8.21 -18.48 8.31
C GLU A 254 -8.38 -19.97 8.56
N ALA A 255 -9.37 -20.38 9.35
CA ALA A 255 -9.71 -21.79 9.57
C ALA A 255 -10.13 -22.52 8.27
N GLN A 256 -10.53 -21.77 7.23
CA GLN A 256 -10.92 -22.32 5.94
C GLN A 256 -9.77 -22.35 4.92
N LEU A 257 -8.57 -21.88 5.26
CA LEU A 257 -7.43 -21.84 4.34
C LEU A 257 -7.10 -23.21 3.74
N GLY A 258 -7.31 -24.31 4.46
CA GLY A 258 -7.11 -25.67 3.93
C GLY A 258 -8.11 -26.11 2.85
N THR A 259 -9.12 -25.30 2.54
CA THR A 259 -10.14 -25.61 1.52
C THR A 259 -9.77 -25.00 0.16
N PRO A 260 -10.28 -25.54 -0.97
CA PRO A 260 -9.93 -25.05 -2.31
C PRO A 260 -10.17 -23.55 -2.57
N ASP A 261 -11.20 -22.94 -1.97
CA ASP A 261 -11.52 -21.51 -2.14
C ASP A 261 -11.14 -20.67 -0.90
N GLY A 262 -10.55 -21.27 0.13
CA GLY A 262 -10.33 -20.63 1.44
C GLY A 262 -9.53 -19.33 1.37
N LEU A 263 -8.41 -19.34 0.63
CA LEU A 263 -7.60 -18.13 0.44
C LEU A 263 -8.36 -17.06 -0.36
N MET A 264 -9.10 -17.45 -1.39
CA MET A 264 -9.88 -16.50 -2.18
C MET A 264 -11.03 -15.90 -1.37
N ALA A 265 -11.69 -16.68 -0.52
CA ALA A 265 -12.71 -16.20 0.41
C ALA A 265 -12.12 -15.17 1.39
N LEU A 266 -10.93 -15.44 1.94
CA LEU A 266 -10.21 -14.49 2.80
C LEU A 266 -9.91 -13.17 2.07
N TYR A 267 -9.36 -13.22 0.85
CA TYR A 267 -9.09 -12.02 0.06
C TYR A 267 -10.38 -11.25 -0.31
N ARG A 268 -11.49 -11.94 -0.64
CA ARG A 268 -12.77 -11.29 -0.90
C ARG A 268 -13.28 -10.54 0.33
N ALA A 269 -13.20 -11.13 1.53
CA ALA A 269 -13.61 -10.49 2.77
C ALA A 269 -12.75 -9.25 3.09
N TYR A 270 -11.42 -9.38 3.01
CA TYR A 270 -10.48 -8.28 3.30
C TYR A 270 -10.56 -7.12 2.28
N ASN A 271 -11.15 -7.37 1.10
CA ASN A 271 -11.35 -6.36 0.06
C ASN A 271 -12.81 -5.96 -0.13
N ALA A 272 -13.72 -6.42 0.74
CA ALA A 272 -15.12 -6.05 0.66
C ALA A 272 -15.30 -4.54 0.91
N PRO A 273 -16.27 -3.86 0.27
CA PRO A 273 -16.51 -2.44 0.48
C PRO A 273 -16.77 -2.05 1.95
N SER A 274 -17.36 -2.96 2.74
CA SER A 274 -17.61 -2.75 4.17
C SER A 274 -16.34 -2.79 5.03
N MET A 275 -15.24 -3.35 4.53
CA MET A 275 -14.04 -3.61 5.34
C MET A 275 -13.36 -2.32 5.80
N ALA A 276 -13.41 -1.24 5.02
CA ALA A 276 -12.83 0.04 5.41
C ALA A 276 -13.48 0.60 6.69
N GLN A 277 -14.81 0.48 6.81
CA GLN A 277 -15.54 0.89 8.01
C GLN A 277 -15.19 0.01 9.21
N VAL A 278 -15.12 -1.31 9.01
CA VAL A 278 -14.73 -2.26 10.06
C VAL A 278 -13.32 -1.97 10.58
N VAL A 279 -12.37 -1.71 9.67
CA VAL A 279 -11.01 -1.30 10.01
C VAL A 279 -11.04 -0.03 10.86
N PHE A 280 -11.73 1.02 10.39
CA PHE A 280 -11.83 2.28 11.13
C PHE A 280 -12.39 2.07 12.54
N GLU A 281 -13.53 1.41 12.68
CA GLU A 281 -14.16 1.17 13.99
C GLU A 281 -13.30 0.32 14.92
N SER A 282 -12.59 -0.68 14.37
CA SER A 282 -11.75 -1.58 15.15
C SER A 282 -10.44 -0.95 15.64
N ASP A 283 -9.90 -0.02 14.87
CA ASP A 283 -8.52 0.45 14.98
C ASP A 283 -8.48 1.96 15.16
N PHE A 284 -8.44 2.72 14.07
CA PHE A 284 -8.17 4.16 14.07
C PHE A 284 -9.23 4.98 14.79
N GLY A 285 -10.51 4.66 14.58
CA GLY A 285 -11.63 5.30 15.28
C GLY A 285 -11.57 5.03 16.78
N ALA A 286 -11.22 3.81 17.19
CA ALA A 286 -11.04 3.49 18.60
C ALA A 286 -9.83 4.21 19.21
N ALA A 287 -8.72 4.29 18.47
CA ALA A 287 -7.52 5.02 18.90
C ALA A 287 -7.75 6.54 18.99
N LEU A 288 -8.58 7.13 18.14
CA LEU A 288 -8.93 8.56 18.24
C LEU A 288 -9.65 8.92 19.55
N GLU A 289 -10.39 7.96 20.12
CA GLU A 289 -11.12 8.10 21.39
C GLU A 289 -10.30 7.66 22.61
N GLU A 290 -9.02 7.30 22.42
CA GLU A 290 -8.12 6.91 23.51
C GLU A 290 -7.92 8.10 24.50
N PRO A 291 -8.15 7.90 25.81
CA PRO A 291 -8.37 9.02 26.74
C PRO A 291 -7.10 9.57 27.43
N SER A 292 -5.91 9.09 27.11
CA SER A 292 -4.67 9.56 27.73
C SER A 292 -4.52 11.08 27.60
N PRO A 293 -4.13 11.80 28.67
CA PRO A 293 -3.89 13.24 28.59
C PRO A 293 -2.75 13.59 27.60
N GLU A 294 -1.86 12.65 27.33
CA GLU A 294 -0.80 12.73 26.32
C GLU A 294 -1.33 12.65 24.88
N GLY A 295 -2.53 12.11 24.69
CA GLY A 295 -3.16 11.92 23.40
C GLY A 295 -2.47 10.85 22.54
N TYR A 296 -2.00 9.77 23.15
CA TYR A 296 -1.25 8.70 22.48
C TYR A 296 -1.99 8.12 21.28
N GLY A 297 -3.29 7.84 21.41
CA GLY A 297 -4.07 7.34 20.28
C GLY A 297 -4.16 8.32 19.09
N ARG A 298 -4.24 9.63 19.36
CA ARG A 298 -4.17 10.67 18.31
C ARG A 298 -2.79 10.76 17.67
N GLN A 299 -1.71 10.55 18.44
CA GLN A 299 -0.35 10.50 17.91
C GLN A 299 -0.18 9.30 16.97
N TYR A 300 -0.65 8.12 17.38
CA TYR A 300 -0.67 6.90 16.57
C TYR A 300 -1.41 7.12 15.23
N VAL A 301 -2.65 7.62 15.28
CA VAL A 301 -3.46 7.83 14.06
C VAL A 301 -2.83 8.91 13.17
N GLY A 302 -2.32 10.00 13.76
CA GLY A 302 -1.67 11.06 13.00
C GLY A 302 -0.43 10.58 12.23
N GLN A 303 0.42 9.76 12.86
CA GLN A 303 1.57 9.15 12.19
C GLN A 303 1.13 8.17 11.09
N TRP A 304 0.16 7.29 11.39
CA TRP A 304 -0.35 6.31 10.44
C TRP A 304 -1.02 6.95 9.21
N GLU A 305 -1.82 8.01 9.40
CA GLU A 305 -2.43 8.76 8.30
C GLU A 305 -1.37 9.48 7.45
N ALA A 306 -0.36 10.07 8.08
CA ALA A 306 0.76 10.68 7.37
C ALA A 306 1.50 9.65 6.50
N ARG A 307 1.71 8.43 6.99
CA ARG A 307 2.31 7.32 6.23
C ARG A 307 1.47 7.00 4.99
N ASN A 308 0.14 6.87 5.14
CA ASN A 308 -0.76 6.62 4.01
C ASN A 308 -0.77 7.75 2.98
N LEU A 309 -0.68 9.02 3.41
CA LEU A 309 -0.57 10.15 2.49
C LEU A 309 0.73 10.10 1.68
N ARG A 310 1.84 9.71 2.31
CA ARG A 310 3.13 9.52 1.61
C ARG A 310 3.10 8.31 0.68
N MET A 311 2.46 7.22 1.08
CA MET A 311 2.20 6.08 0.20
C MET A 311 1.39 6.48 -1.03
N ALA A 312 0.31 7.26 -0.85
CA ALA A 312 -0.47 7.77 -1.97
C ALA A 312 0.36 8.67 -2.89
N ALA A 313 1.27 9.48 -2.33
CA ALA A 313 2.21 10.28 -3.13
C ALA A 313 3.18 9.41 -3.94
N SER A 314 3.74 8.35 -3.36
CA SER A 314 4.62 7.38 -4.04
C SER A 314 3.89 6.65 -5.18
N ILE A 315 2.65 6.21 -4.96
CA ILE A 315 1.80 5.63 -6.01
C ILE A 315 1.56 6.66 -7.12
N ARG A 316 1.29 7.92 -6.74
CA ARG A 316 1.05 9.00 -7.71
C ARG A 316 2.29 9.29 -8.55
N GLU A 317 3.48 9.28 -7.95
CA GLU A 317 4.75 9.42 -8.67
C GLU A 317 4.94 8.29 -9.69
N MET A 318 4.69 7.04 -9.28
CA MET A 318 4.79 5.88 -10.17
C MET A 318 3.88 6.01 -11.40
N VAL A 319 2.58 6.28 -11.20
CA VAL A 319 1.63 6.37 -12.33
C VAL A 319 1.79 7.68 -13.12
N GLY A 320 2.33 8.73 -12.50
CA GLY A 320 2.69 9.97 -13.20
C GLY A 320 3.84 9.80 -14.19
N ALA A 321 4.79 8.90 -13.90
CA ALA A 321 5.86 8.52 -14.81
C ALA A 321 5.41 7.55 -15.93
N LEU A 322 4.22 6.95 -15.80
CA LEU A 322 3.65 5.95 -16.70
C LEU A 322 2.19 6.29 -17.03
N PRO A 323 1.91 7.37 -17.79
CA PRO A 323 0.54 7.84 -17.97
C PRO A 323 -0.33 6.84 -18.74
N GLY A 324 -1.56 6.63 -18.26
CA GLY A 324 -2.60 5.82 -18.91
C GLY A 324 -2.47 4.31 -18.65
N VAL A 325 -1.85 3.93 -17.53
CA VAL A 325 -1.63 2.51 -17.18
C VAL A 325 -2.67 1.97 -16.20
N ARG A 326 -2.82 0.64 -16.21
CA ARG A 326 -3.38 -0.11 -15.09
C ARG A 326 -2.29 -0.39 -14.05
N ALA A 327 -2.40 0.16 -12.86
CA ALA A 327 -1.50 -0.09 -11.74
C ALA A 327 -2.17 -0.93 -10.66
N LEU A 328 -1.49 -1.97 -10.19
CA LEU A 328 -1.90 -2.76 -9.03
C LEU A 328 -1.13 -2.28 -7.80
N VAL A 329 -1.81 -2.02 -6.70
CA VAL A 329 -1.23 -1.71 -5.40
C VAL A 329 -1.49 -2.89 -4.49
N ILE A 330 -0.46 -3.46 -3.87
CA ILE A 330 -0.55 -4.57 -2.92
C ILE A 330 -0.12 -4.06 -1.55
N VAL A 331 -1.04 -4.10 -0.59
CA VAL A 331 -0.88 -3.44 0.72
C VAL A 331 -1.65 -4.18 1.80
N GLY A 332 -1.25 -4.06 3.06
CA GLY A 332 -2.03 -4.49 4.21
C GLY A 332 -3.44 -3.91 4.18
N ALA A 333 -4.45 -4.73 4.46
CA ALA A 333 -5.85 -4.34 4.24
C ALA A 333 -6.32 -3.13 5.06
N SER A 334 -5.64 -2.79 6.16
CA SER A 334 -5.93 -1.57 6.93
C SER A 334 -5.69 -0.28 6.12
N HIS A 335 -4.76 -0.30 5.16
CA HIS A 335 -4.43 0.86 4.32
C HIS A 335 -5.39 1.04 3.14
N LYS A 336 -6.04 -0.03 2.67
CA LYS A 336 -6.78 -0.06 1.40
C LYS A 336 -7.78 1.09 1.28
N GLY A 337 -8.72 1.22 2.21
CA GLY A 337 -9.78 2.23 2.12
C GLY A 337 -9.26 3.68 2.13
N TYR A 338 -8.20 3.94 2.89
CA TYR A 338 -7.56 5.25 2.95
C TYR A 338 -6.82 5.58 1.66
N LEU A 339 -6.05 4.63 1.12
CA LEU A 339 -5.38 4.80 -0.16
C LEU A 339 -6.38 5.01 -1.30
N GLU A 340 -7.48 4.25 -1.34
CA GLU A 340 -8.55 4.45 -2.34
C GLU A 340 -9.13 5.86 -2.24
N ALA A 341 -9.43 6.35 -1.04
CA ALA A 341 -9.93 7.71 -0.84
C ALA A 341 -8.92 8.78 -1.29
N TYR A 342 -7.64 8.64 -0.93
CA TYR A 342 -6.60 9.60 -1.32
C TYR A 342 -6.33 9.57 -2.81
N LEU A 343 -6.24 8.39 -3.43
CA LEU A 343 -6.02 8.25 -4.87
C LEU A 343 -7.21 8.78 -5.67
N ASP A 344 -8.44 8.68 -5.16
CA ASP A 344 -9.61 9.26 -5.83
C ASP A 344 -9.62 10.80 -5.81
N LEU A 345 -8.82 11.45 -4.95
CA LEU A 345 -8.64 12.91 -5.06
C LEU A 345 -7.79 13.32 -6.28
N MET A 346 -7.08 12.38 -6.90
CA MET A 346 -6.14 12.68 -7.98
C MET A 346 -6.86 12.82 -9.33
N HIS A 347 -6.46 13.82 -10.11
CA HIS A 347 -7.17 14.24 -11.34
C HIS A 347 -7.26 13.15 -12.42
N ASP A 348 -6.20 12.39 -12.63
CA ASP A 348 -6.04 11.41 -13.72
C ASP A 348 -5.99 9.95 -13.21
N VAL A 349 -6.51 9.71 -12.00
CA VAL A 349 -6.60 8.38 -11.39
C VAL A 349 -8.06 7.96 -11.25
N ARG A 350 -8.33 6.72 -11.65
CA ARG A 350 -9.59 6.00 -11.42
C ARG A 350 -9.30 4.81 -10.53
N VAL A 351 -9.87 4.79 -9.33
CA VAL A 351 -9.79 3.63 -8.46
C VAL A 351 -10.69 2.53 -9.03
N ALA A 352 -10.11 1.36 -9.29
CA ALA A 352 -10.81 0.20 -9.82
C ALA A 352 -11.33 -0.68 -8.68
N ASP A 353 -12.51 -1.27 -8.88
CA ASP A 353 -13.12 -2.17 -7.91
C ASP A 353 -12.42 -3.55 -7.89
N THR A 354 -11.95 -3.95 -6.71
CA THR A 354 -11.30 -5.24 -6.47
C THR A 354 -12.26 -6.42 -6.51
N GLY A 355 -13.54 -6.22 -6.16
CA GLY A 355 -14.55 -7.29 -6.11
C GLY A 355 -14.65 -8.10 -7.41
N PRO A 356 -14.93 -7.45 -8.56
CA PRO A 356 -15.00 -8.10 -9.86
C PRO A 356 -13.74 -8.87 -10.28
N VAL A 357 -12.56 -8.50 -9.76
CA VAL A 357 -11.29 -9.19 -10.02
C VAL A 357 -11.17 -10.44 -9.15
N LEU A 358 -11.64 -10.40 -7.90
CA LEU A 358 -11.58 -11.52 -6.96
C LEU A 358 -12.72 -12.54 -7.11
N GLU A 359 -13.78 -12.20 -7.86
CA GLU A 359 -14.89 -13.10 -8.16
C GLU A 359 -14.48 -14.25 -9.09
N ASP A 360 -15.11 -15.42 -8.89
CA ASP A 360 -15.06 -16.48 -9.88
C ASP A 360 -15.96 -16.13 -11.08
N ARG A 361 -15.41 -15.35 -11.99
CA ARG A 361 -15.94 -15.30 -13.35
C ARG A 361 -15.22 -16.40 -14.11
N GLY A 362 -15.88 -17.53 -14.36
CA GLY A 362 -15.41 -18.50 -15.36
C GLY A 362 -15.07 -17.80 -16.69
N PRO A 363 -14.51 -18.50 -17.69
CA PRO A 363 -14.15 -17.87 -18.96
C PRO A 363 -15.33 -17.04 -19.49
N ARG A 364 -15.10 -15.74 -19.72
CA ARG A 364 -16.12 -14.84 -20.27
C ARG A 364 -16.60 -15.45 -21.58
N ASP A 365 -17.86 -15.85 -21.63
CA ASP A 365 -18.53 -16.16 -22.88
C ASP A 365 -18.54 -14.88 -23.72
N PRO A 366 -17.85 -14.83 -24.88
CA PRO A 366 -17.82 -13.64 -25.72
C PRO A 366 -19.21 -13.28 -26.28
N ALA A 367 -20.23 -14.12 -26.10
CA ALA A 367 -21.60 -13.87 -26.54
C ALA A 367 -22.45 -12.99 -25.60
N ARG A 368 -21.91 -12.49 -24.48
CA ARG A 368 -22.62 -11.51 -23.62
C ARG A 368 -21.77 -10.26 -23.36
N ALA A 369 -21.79 -9.34 -24.31
CA ALA A 369 -21.71 -7.91 -24.04
C ALA A 369 -23.07 -7.28 -24.39
N PRO A 370 -23.57 -6.28 -23.63
CA PRO A 370 -24.64 -5.42 -24.13
C PRO A 370 -24.19 -4.61 -25.35
#